data_AF-A0A3B9KFA6-F1
#
_entry.id   AF-A0A3B9KFA6-F1
#
_cell.length_a   1.000
_cell.length_b   1.000
_cell.length_c   1.000
_cell.angle_alpha   90.00
_cell.angle_beta   90.00
_cell.angle_gamma   90.00
#
_symmetry.space_group_name_H-M   'P 1'
#
loop_
_entity.id
_entity.type
_entity.pdbx_description
1 polymer ?
#
loop_
_entity_poly.entity_id
_entity_poly.type
_entity_poly.pdbx_seq_one_letter_code
_entity_poly.pdbx_strand_id
1 'polypeptide(L)' 'MNQAATGREGYMWNPQAETMSRAELTALQMQRLQHQVTRAYESVPFYKQALVERGVHPRDIQSLDDIERLPFTVKD' A
#
# COMPACT_ATOMS: atom_id res chain seq x y z
N MET A 1 26.78 -27.85 -23.19
CA MET A 1 26.20 -27.56 -24.53
C MET A 1 24.81 -28.18 -24.55
N ASN A 2 23.70 -27.53 -24.87
CA ASN A 2 23.31 -26.15 -25.14
C ASN A 2 21.77 -26.22 -24.96
N GLN A 3 21.12 -25.27 -24.29
CA GLN A 3 20.39 -24.25 -25.03
C GLN A 3 20.24 -23.01 -24.14
N ALA A 4 21.05 -22.01 -24.46
CA ALA A 4 20.84 -20.64 -24.04
C ALA A 4 19.51 -20.11 -24.63
N ALA A 5 18.57 -19.77 -23.76
CA ALA A 5 17.42 -18.95 -24.11
C ALA A 5 17.89 -17.49 -24.17
N THR A 6 18.35 -17.07 -25.34
CA THR A 6 18.69 -15.67 -25.64
C THR A 6 17.41 -14.89 -25.94
N GLY A 7 16.95 -14.07 -24.99
CA GLY A 7 15.83 -13.15 -25.18
C GLY A 7 15.63 -12.21 -23.99
N ARG A 8 16.44 -11.13 -23.92
CA ARG A 8 16.41 -10.07 -22.88
C ARG A 8 16.02 -10.56 -21.48
N GLU A 9 16.98 -11.11 -20.73
CA GLU A 9 16.82 -11.27 -19.29
C GLU A 9 16.78 -9.87 -18.65
N GLY A 10 15.59 -9.28 -18.62
CA GLY A 10 15.32 -8.01 -17.95
C GLY A 10 15.66 -8.18 -16.48
N TYR A 11 16.65 -7.42 -16.02
CA TYR A 11 17.06 -7.37 -14.63
C TYR A 11 15.86 -7.09 -13.72
N MET A 12 15.48 -8.06 -12.87
CA MET A 12 14.50 -7.90 -11.80
C MET A 12 15.24 -7.83 -10.46
N TRP A 13 15.13 -6.72 -9.75
CA TRP A 13 15.86 -6.46 -8.50
C TRP A 13 15.30 -7.26 -7.33
N ASN A 14 13.97 -7.38 -7.26
CA ASN A 14 13.23 -8.13 -6.26
C ASN A 14 12.16 -8.99 -6.95
N PRO A 15 12.54 -10.16 -7.48
CA PRO A 15 11.61 -11.05 -8.17
C PRO A 15 10.41 -11.42 -7.31
N GLN A 16 10.59 -11.60 -6.00
CA GLN A 16 9.50 -11.93 -5.10
C GLN A 16 8.42 -10.83 -5.11
N ALA A 17 8.80 -9.56 -4.94
CA ALA A 17 7.83 -8.45 -4.96
C ALA A 17 7.31 -8.13 -6.37
N GLU A 18 8.16 -8.23 -7.37
CA GLU A 18 7.84 -7.89 -8.77
C GLU A 18 6.92 -8.92 -9.44
N THR A 19 6.88 -10.16 -8.92
CA THR A 19 6.11 -11.27 -9.50
C THR A 19 5.03 -11.85 -8.60
N MET A 20 4.72 -11.21 -7.46
CA MET A 20 3.63 -11.64 -6.56
C MET A 20 2.33 -11.90 -7.33
N SER A 21 1.63 -12.97 -6.93
CA SER A 21 0.26 -13.16 -7.38
C SER A 21 -0.62 -12.00 -6.92
N ARG A 22 -1.75 -11.78 -7.59
CA ARG A 22 -2.65 -10.69 -7.20
C ARG A 22 -3.22 -10.85 -5.79
N ALA A 23 -3.52 -12.07 -5.37
CA ALA A 23 -4.00 -12.33 -4.01
C ALA A 23 -2.94 -11.97 -2.94
N GLU A 24 -1.69 -12.38 -3.15
CA GLU A 24 -0.60 -12.07 -2.23
C GLU A 24 -0.30 -10.57 -2.18
N LEU A 25 -0.28 -9.90 -3.34
CA LEU A 25 -0.07 -8.46 -3.44
C LEU A 25 -1.17 -7.70 -2.69
N THR A 26 -2.43 -8.06 -2.91
CA THR A 26 -3.58 -7.44 -2.24
C THR A 26 -3.53 -7.64 -0.72
N ALA A 27 -3.20 -8.84 -0.25
CA ALA A 27 -3.05 -9.11 1.19
C ALA A 27 -1.94 -8.25 1.81
N LEU A 28 -0.79 -8.14 1.14
CA LEU A 28 0.33 -7.30 1.58
C LEU A 28 -0.04 -5.81 1.60
N GLN A 29 -0.72 -5.33 0.55
CA GLN A 29 -1.19 -3.96 0.47
C GLN A 29 -2.17 -3.64 1.60
N MET A 30 -3.10 -4.54 1.91
CA MET A 30 -4.06 -4.37 2.99
C MET A 30 -3.36 -4.23 4.34
N GLN A 31 -2.46 -5.15 4.65
CA GLN A 31 -1.69 -5.15 5.90
C GLN A 31 -0.84 -3.87 6.03
N ARG A 32 -0.24 -3.40 4.94
CA ARG A 32 0.56 -2.17 4.94
C ARG A 32 -0.30 -0.92 5.05
N LEU A 33 -1.44 -0.87 4.36
CA LEU A 33 -2.36 0.27 4.41
C LEU A 33 -2.85 0.50 5.85
N GLN A 34 -3.35 -0.54 6.51
CA GLN A 34 -3.80 -0.46 7.91
C GLN A 34 -2.70 0.02 8.85
N HIS A 35 -1.48 -0.54 8.70
CA HIS A 35 -0.34 -0.13 9.51
C HIS A 35 0.02 1.34 9.29
N GLN A 36 0.07 1.79 8.04
CA GLN A 36 0.42 3.17 7.70
C GLN A 36 -0.63 4.17 8.19
N VAL A 37 -1.92 3.88 7.99
CA VAL A 37 -3.02 4.75 8.46
C VAL A 37 -3.02 4.84 9.98
N THR A 38 -2.86 3.71 10.67
CA THR A 38 -2.77 3.68 12.15
C THR A 38 -1.59 4.52 12.63
N ARG A 39 -0.39 4.28 12.08
CA ARG A 39 0.80 5.03 12.45
C ARG A 39 0.63 6.53 12.21
N ALA A 40 0.08 6.93 11.06
CA ALA A 40 -0.14 8.34 10.73
C ALA A 40 -1.14 8.99 11.70
N TYR A 41 -2.25 8.31 12.00
CA TYR A 41 -3.27 8.76 12.93
C TYR A 41 -2.75 8.91 14.37
N GLU A 42 -1.92 7.99 14.83
CA GLU A 42 -1.40 8.00 16.20
C GLU A 42 -0.22 8.95 16.39
N SER A 43 0.65 9.08 15.39
CA SER A 43 1.95 9.74 15.53
C SER A 43 2.02 11.16 14.99
N VAL A 44 1.08 11.57 14.11
CA VAL A 44 1.16 12.85 13.39
C VAL A 44 -0.13 13.65 13.59
N PRO A 45 -0.11 14.76 14.35
CA PRO A 45 -1.30 15.56 14.63
C PRO A 45 -2.06 16.01 13.37
N PHE A 46 -1.34 16.40 12.31
CA PHE A 46 -1.93 16.79 11.03
C PHE A 46 -2.84 15.70 10.43
N TYR A 47 -2.34 14.46 10.34
CA TYR A 47 -3.12 13.35 9.79
C TYR A 47 -4.24 12.90 10.72
N LYS A 48 -4.03 12.94 12.04
CA LYS A 48 -5.09 12.68 13.01
C LYS A 48 -6.26 13.63 12.82
N GLN A 49 -5.98 14.92 12.72
CA GLN A 49 -7.00 15.96 12.53
C GLN A 49 -7.76 15.74 11.21
N ALA A 50 -7.05 15.58 10.09
CA ALA A 50 -7.67 15.39 8.78
C ALA A 50 -8.57 14.12 8.70
N LEU A 51 -8.19 13.04 9.39
CA LEU A 51 -8.99 11.82 9.48
C LEU A 51 -10.22 12.00 10.37
N VAL A 52 -10.08 12.65 11.54
CA VAL A 52 -11.20 12.97 12.43
C VAL A 52 -12.22 13.89 11.75
N GLU A 53 -11.78 14.90 11.01
CA GLU A 53 -12.65 15.81 10.25
C GLU A 53 -13.47 15.09 9.17
N ARG A 54 -12.91 14.03 8.58
CA ARG A 54 -13.63 13.13 7.66
C ARG A 54 -14.43 12.02 8.36
N GLY A 55 -14.37 11.93 9.69
CA GLY A 55 -15.05 10.89 10.46
C GLY A 55 -14.48 9.48 10.21
N VAL A 56 -13.19 9.37 9.88
CA VAL A 56 -12.53 8.09 9.60
C VAL A 56 -11.61 7.70 10.75
N HIS A 57 -11.82 6.52 11.30
CA HIS A 57 -10.92 5.89 12.25
C HIS A 57 -10.08 4.81 11.53
N PRO A 58 -8.80 4.55 11.92
CA PRO A 58 -7.98 3.53 11.25
C PRO A 58 -8.61 2.12 11.19
N ARG A 59 -9.47 1.79 12.16
CA ARG A 59 -10.20 0.51 12.21
C ARG A 59 -11.29 0.37 11.14
N ASP A 60 -11.68 1.47 10.51
CA ASP A 60 -12.70 1.47 9.45
C ASP A 60 -12.13 1.00 8.11
N ILE A 61 -10.81 0.87 7.99
CA ILE A 61 -10.13 0.38 6.78
C ILE A 61 -10.16 -1.15 6.78
N GLN A 62 -11.14 -1.74 6.10
CA GLN A 62 -11.36 -3.19 6.06
C GLN A 62 -11.17 -3.80 4.66
N SER A 63 -11.08 -2.96 3.65
CA SER A 63 -10.76 -3.32 2.26
C SER A 63 -9.78 -2.31 1.65
N LEU A 64 -9.21 -2.64 0.48
CA LEU A 64 -8.40 -1.67 -0.27
C LEU A 64 -9.24 -0.49 -0.78
N ASP A 65 -10.53 -0.71 -1.05
CA ASP A 65 -11.44 0.33 -1.57
C ASP A 65 -11.73 1.41 -0.51
N ASP A 66 -11.60 1.08 0.79
CA ASP A 66 -11.71 2.07 1.88
C ASP A 66 -10.64 3.17 1.81
N ILE A 67 -9.61 3.02 0.96
CA ILE A 67 -8.63 4.09 0.70
C ILE A 67 -9.30 5.38 0.22
N GLU A 68 -10.43 5.28 -0.49
CA GLU A 68 -11.20 6.44 -0.99
C GLU A 68 -11.79 7.30 0.14
N ARG A 69 -11.90 6.75 1.35
CA ARG A 69 -12.38 7.46 2.54
C ARG A 69 -11.28 8.35 3.14
N LEU A 70 -10.01 8.07 2.83
CA LEU A 70 -8.88 8.83 3.36
C LEU A 70 -8.81 10.23 2.73
N PRO A 71 -8.34 11.24 3.48
CA PRO A 71 -8.08 12.55 2.92
C PRO A 71 -6.94 12.51 1.90
N PHE A 72 -7.08 13.24 0.78
CA PHE A 72 -5.93 13.57 -0.06
C PHE A 72 -5.01 14.55 0.68
N THR A 73 -3.71 14.31 0.58
CA THR A 73 -2.67 15.27 1.00
C THR A 73 -2.32 16.15 -0.20
N VAL A 74 -2.50 17.46 -0.06
CA VAL A 74 -2.12 18.45 -1.08
C VAL A 74 -0.96 19.32 -0.59
N LYS A 75 -0.30 20.02 -1.51
CA LYS A 75 0.90 20.83 -1.25
C LYS A 75 0.58 22.31 -0.98
N ASP A 76 -0.69 22.70 -1.10
CA ASP A 76 -1.11 24.10 -1.02
C ASP A 76 -0.84 24.73 0.36
#